data_AF-A0A7J6RMN9-F1
#
_entry.id   AF-A0A7J6RMN9-F1
#
_cell.length_a   1.000
_cell.length_b   1.000
_cell.length_c   1.000
_cell.angle_alpha   90.00
_cell.angle_beta   90.00
_cell.angle_gamma   90.00
#
_symmetry.space_group_name_H-M   'P 1'
#
loop_
_entity.id
_entity.type
_entity.pdbx_description
1 polymer ?
#
loop_
_entity_poly.entity_id
_entity_poly.type
_entity_poly.pdbx_seq_one_letter_code
_entity_poly.pdbx_strand_id
1 'polypeptide(L)'
;MKLGQLVHGDDYSPFEAMSAIELMQPKMDVGLHQTPDVKTVMAEIGELSDDDAKYIADGMIAMVYLYFNGNTTLQTVWSCLLCHDLGSVHHEGLKYFLNLALRCSWLARDIMLESEVVADEDAPLALLGAALDQKKLPAVADCLGGRIAAFEALEKILESVQTSKGEGCTMATVSEVLDALQMAGRDAVLAEDEDRRKQLDRLFDA
;
A
#
# COMPACT_ATOMS: atom_id res chain seq x y z
N MET A 1 -14.04 -23.93 45.16
CA MET A 1 -13.47 -24.78 44.10
C MET A 1 -12.35 -25.62 44.68
N LYS A 2 -12.27 -26.89 44.31
CA LYS A 2 -11.08 -27.72 44.55
C LYS A 2 -10.13 -27.58 43.36
N LEU A 3 -8.84 -27.86 43.58
CA LEU A 3 -7.84 -27.87 42.52
C LEU A 3 -8.28 -28.84 41.40
N GLY A 4 -8.17 -28.39 40.14
CA GLY A 4 -8.58 -29.16 38.96
C GLY A 4 -10.08 -29.05 38.60
N GLN A 5 -10.86 -28.24 39.31
CA GLN A 5 -12.25 -27.93 38.93
C GLN A 5 -12.31 -26.62 38.14
N LEU A 6 -13.02 -26.64 37.01
CA LEU A 6 -13.33 -25.47 36.19
C LEU A 6 -14.83 -25.19 36.31
N VAL A 7 -15.20 -23.93 36.55
CA VAL A 7 -16.60 -23.49 36.45
C VAL A 7 -16.79 -22.92 35.07
N HIS A 8 -17.77 -23.46 34.36
CA HIS A 8 -18.10 -23.12 32.99
C HIS A 8 -19.61 -23.31 32.75
N GLY A 9 -20.13 -22.76 31.64
CA GLY A 9 -21.51 -23.02 31.22
C GLY A 9 -21.67 -24.43 30.65
N ASP A 10 -22.90 -24.91 30.51
CA ASP A 10 -23.19 -26.28 30.07
C ASP A 10 -22.68 -26.57 28.64
N ASP A 11 -22.60 -25.54 27.79
CA ASP A 11 -22.14 -25.64 26.40
C ASP A 11 -20.63 -25.41 26.22
N TYR A 12 -19.88 -25.22 27.31
CA TYR A 12 -18.44 -24.93 27.21
C TYR A 12 -17.62 -26.17 26.87
N SER A 13 -16.70 -26.01 25.92
CA SER A 13 -15.69 -27.01 25.59
C SER A 13 -14.27 -26.45 25.80
N PRO A 14 -13.39 -27.15 26.54
CA PRO A 14 -11.97 -26.78 26.63
C PRO A 14 -11.26 -26.71 25.28
N PHE A 15 -11.75 -27.43 24.27
CA PHE A 15 -11.19 -27.40 22.92
C PHE A 15 -11.33 -26.02 22.28
N GLU A 16 -12.45 -25.34 22.46
CA GLU A 16 -12.67 -23.97 21.95
C GLU A 16 -11.78 -22.96 22.70
N ALA A 17 -11.50 -23.22 23.97
CA ALA A 17 -10.59 -22.39 24.76
C ALA A 17 -9.13 -22.49 24.31
N MET A 18 -8.74 -23.48 23.50
CA MET A 18 -7.37 -23.61 23.00
C MET A 18 -6.98 -22.52 21.99
N SER A 19 -7.97 -21.86 21.35
CA SER A 19 -7.74 -20.70 20.48
C SER A 19 -7.94 -19.37 21.20
N ALA A 20 -8.18 -19.38 22.51
CA ALA A 20 -8.39 -18.15 23.27
C ALA A 20 -7.11 -17.32 23.34
N ILE A 21 -7.26 -16.00 23.22
CA ILE A 21 -6.17 -15.04 23.43
C ILE A 21 -5.94 -14.88 24.93
N GLU A 22 -4.69 -15.00 25.38
CA GLU A 22 -4.29 -14.73 26.76
C GLU A 22 -3.85 -13.28 26.91
N LEU A 23 -4.50 -12.55 27.79
CA LEU A 23 -4.17 -11.16 28.10
C LEU A 23 -2.80 -11.06 28.77
N MET A 24 -2.08 -9.96 28.54
CA MET A 24 -0.73 -9.70 29.07
C MET A 24 0.36 -10.68 28.60
N GLN A 25 0.07 -11.54 27.62
CA GLN A 25 1.09 -12.36 26.96
C GLN A 25 1.59 -11.68 25.70
N PRO A 26 2.87 -11.29 25.60
CA PRO A 26 3.38 -10.53 24.44
C PRO A 26 3.14 -11.20 23.09
N LYS A 27 3.09 -12.53 23.01
CA LYS A 27 2.90 -13.24 21.74
C LYS A 27 1.45 -13.43 21.32
N MET A 28 0.49 -13.21 22.22
CA MET A 28 -0.93 -13.47 21.97
C MET A 28 -1.78 -12.20 22.15
N ASP A 29 -1.36 -11.29 23.02
CA ASP A 29 -2.01 -10.02 23.27
C ASP A 29 -1.40 -8.90 22.40
N VAL A 30 -2.06 -8.62 21.27
CA VAL A 30 -1.72 -7.48 20.40
C VAL A 30 -1.86 -6.14 21.12
N GLY A 31 -2.72 -6.04 22.15
CA GLY A 31 -2.93 -4.83 22.93
C GLY A 31 -1.79 -4.49 23.90
N LEU A 32 -0.83 -5.42 24.10
CA LEU A 32 0.35 -5.16 24.93
C LEU A 32 1.38 -4.28 24.21
N HIS A 33 1.39 -4.30 22.87
CA HIS A 33 2.29 -3.48 22.07
C HIS A 33 1.71 -2.08 21.91
N GLN A 34 2.54 -1.05 22.10
CA GLN A 34 2.17 0.30 21.74
C GLN A 34 2.17 0.42 20.23
N THR A 35 0.98 0.41 19.62
CA THR A 35 0.84 0.71 18.20
C THR A 35 1.12 2.20 17.99
N PRO A 36 2.01 2.58 17.07
CA PRO A 36 2.20 3.97 16.74
C PRO A 36 0.88 4.56 16.22
N ASP A 37 0.52 5.75 16.69
CA ASP A 37 -0.66 6.44 16.19
C ASP A 37 -0.42 6.84 14.73
N VAL A 38 -1.26 6.33 13.83
CA VAL A 38 -1.21 6.59 12.38
C VAL A 38 -1.07 8.09 12.11
N LYS A 39 -1.79 8.93 12.85
CA LYS A 39 -1.73 10.39 12.68
C LYS A 39 -0.37 10.98 13.06
N THR A 40 0.25 10.42 14.08
CA THR A 40 1.58 10.85 14.54
C THR A 40 2.65 10.45 13.53
N VAL A 41 2.62 9.21 13.03
CA VAL A 41 3.55 8.73 11.99
C VAL A 41 3.39 9.54 10.70
N MET A 42 2.15 9.79 10.28
CA MET A 42 1.86 10.62 9.11
C MET A 42 2.39 12.05 9.28
N ALA A 43 2.25 12.64 10.48
CA ALA A 43 2.77 13.98 10.77
C ALA A 43 4.32 14.03 10.80
N GLU A 44 4.97 12.96 11.25
CA GLU A 44 6.45 12.84 11.25
C GLU A 44 7.02 12.74 9.82
N ILE A 45 6.33 12.00 8.95
CA ILE A 45 6.76 11.82 7.55
C ILE A 45 6.62 13.13 6.75
N GLY A 46 5.57 13.90 7.02
CA GLY A 46 5.33 15.19 6.37
C GLY A 46 4.91 15.05 4.89
N GLU A 47 5.20 16.07 4.09
CA GLU A 47 4.91 16.02 2.65
C GLU A 47 5.84 15.02 1.94
N LEU A 48 5.25 14.25 1.02
CA LEU A 48 5.95 13.24 0.25
C LEU A 48 6.47 13.85 -1.05
N SER A 49 7.77 13.71 -1.28
CA SER A 49 8.38 14.03 -2.57
C SER A 49 8.07 12.96 -3.62
N ASP A 50 8.35 13.26 -4.89
CA ASP A 50 8.20 12.28 -5.98
C ASP A 50 9.09 11.04 -5.78
N ASP A 51 10.25 11.19 -5.15
CA ASP A 51 11.16 10.07 -4.87
C ASP A 51 10.69 9.23 -3.68
N ASP A 52 10.16 9.87 -2.63
CA ASP A 52 9.48 9.16 -1.53
C ASP A 52 8.30 8.34 -2.08
N ALA A 53 7.52 8.93 -3.00
CA ALA A 53 6.38 8.26 -3.62
C ALA A 53 6.81 7.04 -4.46
N LYS A 54 7.91 7.12 -5.22
CA LYS A 54 8.46 5.98 -5.96
C LYS A 54 8.93 4.88 -5.00
N TYR A 55 9.60 5.25 -3.92
CA TYR A 55 10.09 4.31 -2.92
C TYR A 55 8.94 3.54 -2.25
N ILE A 56 7.91 4.25 -1.81
CA ILE A 56 6.71 3.64 -1.21
C ILE A 56 6.00 2.73 -2.23
N ALA A 57 5.91 3.16 -3.50
CA ALA A 57 5.28 2.37 -4.54
C ALA A 57 6.02 1.04 -4.80
N ASP A 58 7.36 1.06 -4.80
CA ASP A 58 8.19 -0.14 -4.95
C ASP A 58 7.99 -1.10 -3.76
N GLY A 59 8.03 -0.58 -2.52
CA GLY A 59 7.74 -1.37 -1.33
C GLY A 59 6.34 -1.98 -1.35
N MET A 60 5.34 -1.24 -1.81
CA MET A 60 3.98 -1.74 -1.95
C MET A 60 3.84 -2.85 -3.00
N ILE A 61 4.61 -2.82 -4.09
CA ILE A 61 4.66 -3.94 -5.05
C ILE A 61 5.18 -5.20 -4.37
N ALA A 62 6.25 -5.07 -3.57
CA ALA A 62 6.77 -6.21 -2.81
C ALA A 62 5.71 -6.77 -1.85
N MET A 63 4.93 -5.91 -1.18
CA MET A 63 3.84 -6.34 -0.30
C MET A 63 2.71 -7.04 -1.06
N VAL A 64 2.32 -6.55 -2.23
CA VAL A 64 1.33 -7.22 -3.09
C VAL A 64 1.84 -8.59 -3.55
N TYR A 65 3.12 -8.69 -3.92
CA TYR A 65 3.74 -9.97 -4.27
C TYR A 65 3.73 -10.95 -3.09
N LEU A 66 4.08 -10.49 -1.88
CA LEU A 66 4.04 -11.32 -0.68
C LEU A 66 2.62 -11.80 -0.35
N TYR A 67 1.61 -10.96 -0.57
CA TYR A 67 0.20 -11.35 -0.42
C TYR A 67 -0.17 -12.50 -1.37
N PHE A 68 0.18 -12.38 -2.65
CA PHE A 68 -0.07 -13.46 -3.62
C PHE A 68 0.74 -14.73 -3.37
N ASN A 69 1.85 -14.62 -2.65
CA ASN A 69 2.65 -15.76 -2.20
C ASN A 69 2.12 -16.43 -0.92
N GLY A 70 0.93 -16.04 -0.44
CA GLY A 70 0.23 -16.71 0.67
C GLY A 70 0.40 -16.06 2.04
N ASN A 71 0.93 -14.82 2.13
CA ASN A 71 0.99 -14.09 3.40
C ASN A 71 -0.30 -13.31 3.66
N THR A 72 -0.66 -13.13 4.94
CA THR A 72 -1.92 -12.47 5.29
C THR A 72 -1.99 -11.04 4.76
N THR A 73 -3.19 -10.59 4.39
CA THR A 73 -3.39 -9.24 3.86
C THR A 73 -3.03 -8.15 4.89
N LEU A 74 -3.20 -8.45 6.19
CA LEU A 74 -2.88 -7.53 7.28
C LEU A 74 -1.37 -7.27 7.39
N GLN A 75 -0.55 -8.32 7.21
CA GLN A 75 0.91 -8.24 7.30
C GLN A 75 1.59 -7.73 6.01
N THR A 76 0.81 -7.51 4.95
CA THR A 76 1.33 -7.17 3.62
C THR A 76 0.72 -5.87 3.11
N VAL A 77 -0.38 -5.94 2.35
CA VAL A 77 -0.98 -4.78 1.69
C VAL A 77 -1.51 -3.75 2.70
N TRP A 78 -2.03 -4.21 3.85
CA TRP A 78 -2.51 -3.33 4.93
C TRP A 78 -1.44 -2.98 5.97
N SER A 79 -0.21 -3.48 5.85
CA SER A 79 0.87 -2.98 6.70
C SER A 79 1.22 -1.54 6.36
N CYS A 80 1.02 -1.13 5.09
CA CYS A 80 1.16 0.25 4.66
C CYS A 80 0.14 1.17 5.34
N LEU A 81 0.61 2.04 6.24
CA LEU A 81 -0.24 3.00 6.97
C LEU A 81 -1.07 3.91 6.06
N LEU A 82 -0.56 4.25 4.87
CA LEU A 82 -1.25 5.09 3.89
C LEU A 82 -2.51 4.44 3.32
N CYS A 83 -2.59 3.10 3.33
CA CYS A 83 -3.75 2.37 2.86
C CYS A 83 -4.96 2.51 3.79
N HIS A 84 -4.74 2.85 5.07
CA HIS A 84 -5.81 3.04 6.06
C HIS A 84 -6.54 4.37 5.88
N ASP A 85 -5.87 5.39 5.34
CA ASP A 85 -6.47 6.69 5.02
C ASP A 85 -5.91 7.26 3.70
N LEU A 86 -6.43 6.78 2.57
CA LEU A 86 -6.09 7.33 1.26
C LEU A 86 -6.49 8.81 1.09
N GLY A 87 -7.36 9.34 1.96
CA GLY A 87 -7.78 10.74 1.96
C GLY A 87 -6.64 11.69 2.31
N SER A 88 -5.78 11.28 3.24
CA SER A 88 -4.63 12.07 3.72
C SER A 88 -3.45 12.11 2.74
N VAL A 89 -3.41 11.20 1.76
CA VAL A 89 -2.33 11.15 0.77
C VAL A 89 -2.50 12.29 -0.24
N HIS A 90 -1.64 13.30 -0.16
CA HIS A 90 -1.65 14.47 -1.05
C HIS A 90 -1.02 14.19 -2.42
N HIS A 91 -0.05 13.28 -2.50
CA HIS A 91 0.59 12.94 -3.77
C HIS A 91 -0.35 12.08 -4.64
N GLU A 92 -0.97 12.69 -5.65
CA GLU A 92 -2.03 12.09 -6.47
C GLU A 92 -1.59 10.78 -7.15
N GLY A 93 -0.35 10.73 -7.64
CA GLY A 93 0.18 9.56 -8.32
C GLY A 93 0.34 8.35 -7.40
N LEU A 94 0.70 8.59 -6.14
CA LEU A 94 0.86 7.56 -5.12
C LEU A 94 -0.51 7.11 -4.62
N LYS A 95 -1.41 8.07 -4.36
CA LYS A 95 -2.79 7.78 -3.96
C LYS A 95 -3.51 6.89 -4.98
N TYR A 96 -3.36 7.19 -6.27
CA TYR A 96 -3.86 6.35 -7.35
C TYR A 96 -3.31 4.93 -7.27
N PHE A 97 -1.99 4.83 -7.14
CA PHE A 97 -1.29 3.55 -7.12
C PHE A 97 -1.68 2.67 -5.92
N LEU A 98 -1.75 3.25 -4.71
CA LEU A 98 -2.19 2.55 -3.51
C LEU A 98 -3.65 2.09 -3.62
N ASN A 99 -4.53 2.93 -4.18
CA ASN A 99 -5.92 2.55 -4.46
C ASN A 99 -6.00 1.36 -5.42
N LEU A 100 -5.19 1.38 -6.49
CA LEU A 100 -5.10 0.27 -7.43
C LEU A 100 -4.61 -1.02 -6.75
N ALA A 101 -3.56 -0.95 -5.93
CA ALA A 101 -3.04 -2.10 -5.20
C ALA A 101 -4.11 -2.72 -4.28
N LEU A 102 -4.86 -1.90 -3.54
CA LEU A 102 -5.97 -2.37 -2.69
C LEU A 102 -7.09 -3.03 -3.51
N ARG A 103 -7.42 -2.50 -4.68
CA ARG A 103 -8.42 -3.10 -5.58
C ARG A 103 -7.96 -4.42 -6.16
N CYS A 104 -6.69 -4.53 -6.55
CA CYS A 104 -6.09 -5.78 -7.02
C CYS A 104 -6.13 -6.85 -5.93
N SER A 105 -5.78 -6.51 -4.69
CA SER A 105 -5.84 -7.44 -3.57
C SER A 105 -7.27 -7.90 -3.26
N TRP A 106 -8.24 -6.99 -3.36
CA TRP A 106 -9.65 -7.38 -3.23
C TRP A 106 -10.08 -8.34 -4.34
N LEU A 107 -9.75 -8.04 -5.60
CA LEU A 107 -10.15 -8.87 -6.74
C LEU A 107 -9.53 -10.26 -6.65
N ALA A 108 -8.25 -10.34 -6.28
CA ALA A 108 -7.58 -11.60 -6.05
C ALA A 108 -8.28 -12.42 -4.96
N ARG A 109 -8.65 -11.78 -3.84
CA ARG A 109 -9.41 -12.43 -2.78
C ARG A 109 -10.78 -12.95 -3.24
N ASP A 110 -11.49 -12.17 -4.04
CA ASP A 110 -12.81 -12.54 -4.57
C ASP A 110 -12.69 -13.80 -5.45
N ILE A 111 -11.71 -13.82 -6.35
CA ILE A 111 -11.37 -15.00 -7.16
C ILE A 111 -10.97 -16.19 -6.28
N MET A 112 -10.19 -15.98 -5.22
CA MET A 112 -9.79 -17.04 -4.29
C MET A 112 -10.99 -17.60 -3.52
N LEU A 113 -11.99 -16.77 -3.18
CA LEU A 113 -13.22 -17.22 -2.51
C LEU A 113 -14.15 -18.01 -3.43
N GLU A 114 -14.17 -17.69 -4.72
CA GLU A 114 -14.96 -18.42 -5.73
C GLU A 114 -14.31 -19.73 -6.18
N SER A 115 -13.02 -19.92 -5.88
CA SER A 115 -12.27 -21.12 -6.26
C SER A 115 -12.25 -22.17 -5.16
N GLU A 116 -11.85 -23.40 -5.51
CA GLU A 116 -11.76 -24.54 -4.58
C GLU A 116 -10.48 -24.49 -3.72
N VAL A 117 -10.14 -23.31 -3.22
CA VAL A 117 -8.92 -23.03 -2.45
C VAL A 117 -9.23 -23.21 -0.96
N VAL A 118 -8.37 -23.90 -0.23
CA VAL A 118 -8.54 -24.11 1.21
C VAL A 118 -8.00 -22.91 1.97
N ALA A 119 -8.87 -22.26 2.75
CA ALA A 119 -8.51 -21.10 3.56
C ALA A 119 -7.40 -21.42 4.56
N ASP A 120 -6.42 -20.52 4.68
CA ASP A 120 -5.24 -20.59 5.56
C ASP A 120 -4.26 -21.76 5.26
N GLU A 121 -4.57 -22.61 4.28
CA GLU A 121 -3.64 -23.60 3.71
C GLU A 121 -3.05 -23.09 2.39
N ASP A 122 -3.92 -22.78 1.43
CA ASP A 122 -3.55 -22.33 0.09
C ASP A 122 -3.53 -20.80 -0.02
N ALA A 123 -4.46 -20.12 0.67
CA ALA A 123 -4.58 -18.67 0.64
C ALA A 123 -5.10 -18.09 1.96
N PRO A 124 -4.54 -16.96 2.42
CA PRO A 124 -5.05 -16.26 3.60
C PRO A 124 -6.25 -15.41 3.23
N LEU A 125 -7.45 -15.95 3.43
CA LEU A 125 -8.72 -15.31 3.09
C LEU A 125 -9.26 -14.40 4.20
N ALA A 126 -8.69 -14.51 5.41
CA ALA A 126 -9.07 -13.73 6.57
C ALA A 126 -8.67 -12.26 6.42
N LEU A 127 -9.67 -11.37 6.54
CA LEU A 127 -9.46 -9.91 6.46
C LEU A 127 -9.10 -9.28 7.80
N LEU A 128 -9.36 -9.96 8.92
CA LEU A 128 -9.06 -9.47 10.27
C LEU A 128 -9.57 -8.03 10.55
N GLY A 129 -10.72 -7.68 9.97
CA GLY A 129 -11.33 -6.35 10.12
C GLY A 129 -10.90 -5.31 9.09
N ALA A 130 -9.96 -5.64 8.19
CA ALA A 130 -9.57 -4.77 7.08
C ALA A 130 -10.76 -4.52 6.13
N ALA A 131 -11.10 -3.25 5.93
CA ALA A 131 -12.22 -2.85 5.09
C ALA A 131 -11.81 -2.81 3.61
N LEU A 132 -11.63 -3.98 3.00
CA LEU A 132 -11.39 -4.13 1.55
C LEU A 132 -12.67 -3.92 0.70
N ASP A 133 -13.65 -3.14 1.17
CA ASP A 133 -14.87 -2.88 0.38
C ASP A 133 -14.57 -1.88 -0.75
N GLN A 134 -14.66 -2.34 -2.00
CA GLN A 134 -14.49 -1.50 -3.18
C GLN A 134 -15.39 -0.25 -3.19
N LYS A 135 -16.55 -0.28 -2.53
CA LYS A 135 -17.49 0.85 -2.45
C LYS A 135 -16.99 1.99 -1.58
N LYS A 136 -16.06 1.70 -0.66
CA LYS A 136 -15.44 2.71 0.21
C LYS A 136 -14.16 3.30 -0.38
N LEU A 137 -13.58 2.65 -1.38
CA LEU A 137 -12.39 3.15 -2.08
C LEU A 137 -12.78 4.25 -3.07
N PRO A 138 -12.01 5.34 -3.17
CA PRO A 138 -12.24 6.39 -4.17
C PRO A 138 -12.31 5.79 -5.57
N ALA A 139 -13.16 6.33 -6.46
CA ALA A 139 -13.27 5.79 -7.81
C ALA A 139 -11.94 5.93 -8.55
N VAL A 140 -11.58 4.90 -9.32
CA VAL A 140 -10.32 4.84 -10.08
C VAL A 140 -10.19 6.04 -11.04
N ALA A 141 -11.31 6.45 -11.64
CA ALA A 141 -11.39 7.62 -12.53
C ALA A 141 -11.10 8.96 -11.83
N ASP A 142 -11.49 9.12 -10.55
CA ASP A 142 -11.25 10.34 -9.78
C ASP A 142 -9.77 10.54 -9.46
N CYS A 143 -9.00 9.45 -9.42
CA CYS A 143 -7.55 9.48 -9.20
C CYS A 143 -6.73 9.55 -10.50
N LEU A 144 -7.32 9.29 -11.67
CA LEU A 144 -6.67 9.32 -13.00
C LEU A 144 -6.96 10.59 -13.81
N GLY A 145 -8.01 11.35 -13.45
CA GLY A 145 -8.52 12.47 -14.25
C GLY A 145 -7.49 13.55 -14.62
N GLY A 146 -6.40 13.69 -13.85
CA GLY A 146 -5.28 14.58 -14.19
C GLY A 146 -4.15 13.92 -14.99
N ARG A 147 -3.87 12.63 -14.77
CA ARG A 147 -2.67 11.96 -15.31
C ARG A 147 -2.90 11.26 -16.64
N ILE A 148 -4.11 10.75 -16.96
CA ILE A 148 -4.40 10.27 -18.32
C ILE A 148 -4.27 11.42 -19.31
N ALA A 149 -4.83 12.59 -18.98
CA ALA A 149 -4.68 13.79 -19.81
C ALA A 149 -3.20 14.23 -19.95
N ALA A 150 -2.40 14.10 -18.89
CA ALA A 150 -0.96 14.41 -18.93
C ALA A 150 -0.15 13.39 -19.73
N PHE A 151 -0.46 12.09 -19.61
CA PHE A 151 0.15 11.02 -20.40
C PHE A 151 -0.27 11.12 -21.86
N GLU A 152 -1.55 11.34 -22.18
CA GLU A 152 -2.03 11.62 -23.53
C GLU A 152 -1.44 12.91 -24.12
N ALA A 153 -1.21 13.94 -23.30
CA ALA A 153 -0.52 15.16 -23.73
C ALA A 153 0.96 14.91 -24.01
N LEU A 154 1.65 14.13 -23.17
CA LEU A 154 3.02 13.69 -23.39
C LEU A 154 3.13 12.80 -24.62
N GLU A 155 2.19 11.88 -24.83
CA GLU A 155 2.12 10.99 -25.99
C GLU A 155 1.88 11.80 -27.27
N LYS A 156 0.97 12.78 -27.24
CA LYS A 156 0.78 13.76 -28.34
C LYS A 156 2.02 14.60 -28.63
N ILE A 157 2.72 15.07 -27.60
CA ILE A 157 3.99 15.79 -27.76
C ILE A 157 5.02 14.86 -28.40
N LEU A 158 5.11 13.61 -27.96
CA LEU A 158 6.03 12.61 -28.51
C LEU A 158 5.68 12.26 -29.97
N GLU A 159 4.41 12.12 -30.32
CA GLU A 159 3.91 11.91 -31.68
C GLU A 159 4.21 13.13 -32.58
N SER A 160 4.06 14.35 -32.06
CA SER A 160 4.41 15.58 -32.79
C SER A 160 5.91 15.69 -33.08
N VAL A 161 6.77 15.18 -32.18
CA VAL A 161 8.22 15.10 -32.36
C VAL A 161 8.62 13.98 -33.33
N GLN A 162 7.87 12.87 -33.36
CA GLN A 162 8.11 11.78 -34.31
C GLN A 162 7.67 12.15 -35.74
N THR A 163 6.59 12.91 -35.88
CA THR A 163 6.08 13.41 -37.17
C THR A 163 6.90 14.60 -37.71
N SER A 164 7.62 15.34 -36.86
CA SER A 164 8.51 16.43 -37.26
C SER A 164 9.88 15.97 -37.79
N LYS A 165 10.09 14.68 -38.09
CA LYS A 165 11.34 14.19 -38.71
C LYS A 165 11.64 14.77 -40.11
N GLY A 166 10.76 15.61 -40.67
CA GLY A 166 10.93 16.25 -41.96
C GLY A 166 11.36 17.73 -41.94
N GLU A 167 11.13 18.48 -40.86
CA GLU A 167 11.51 19.90 -40.78
C GLU A 167 12.09 20.17 -39.39
N GLY A 168 13.31 20.73 -39.38
CA GLY A 168 14.21 20.74 -38.23
C GLY A 168 13.53 21.01 -36.90
N CYS A 169 13.41 19.96 -36.08
CA CYS A 169 13.13 20.08 -34.66
C CYS A 169 14.22 20.98 -34.08
N THR A 170 13.88 22.22 -33.75
CA THR A 170 14.82 23.19 -33.21
C THR A 170 15.44 22.59 -31.95
N MET A 171 16.77 22.55 -31.87
CA MET A 171 17.52 22.02 -30.72
C MET A 171 17.04 22.59 -29.36
N ALA A 172 16.37 23.75 -29.37
CA ALA A 172 15.70 24.35 -28.22
C ALA A 172 14.55 23.50 -27.65
N THR A 173 13.66 22.92 -28.46
CA THR A 173 12.52 22.13 -27.96
C THR A 173 12.96 20.77 -27.41
N VAL A 174 14.01 20.18 -27.99
CA VAL A 174 14.64 18.97 -27.44
C VAL A 174 15.36 19.30 -26.13
N SER A 175 16.05 20.44 -26.05
CA SER A 175 16.66 20.93 -24.81
C SER A 175 15.61 21.19 -23.73
N GLU A 176 14.48 21.81 -24.05
CA GLU A 176 13.42 22.09 -23.07
C GLU A 176 12.74 20.81 -22.55
N VAL A 177 12.55 19.80 -23.40
CA VAL A 177 12.03 18.49 -22.96
C VAL A 177 13.08 17.72 -22.15
N LEU A 178 14.36 17.75 -22.56
CA LEU A 178 15.45 17.17 -21.77
C LEU A 178 15.64 17.91 -20.45
N ASP A 179 15.51 19.23 -20.42
CA ASP A 179 15.61 20.06 -19.22
C ASP A 179 14.39 19.82 -18.32
N ALA A 180 13.18 19.64 -18.86
CA ALA A 180 12.00 19.26 -18.08
C ALA A 180 12.13 17.85 -17.49
N LEU A 181 12.67 16.89 -18.25
CA LEU A 181 12.97 15.53 -17.78
C LEU A 181 14.15 15.49 -16.79
N GLN A 182 15.17 16.34 -16.99
CA GLN A 182 16.30 16.49 -16.08
C GLN A 182 15.93 17.31 -14.84
N MET A 183 14.95 18.21 -14.90
CA MET A 183 14.38 18.86 -13.72
C MET A 183 13.49 17.91 -12.92
N ALA A 184 12.76 17.01 -13.60
CA ALA A 184 12.01 15.92 -12.97
C ALA A 184 12.91 14.76 -12.46
N GLY A 185 14.16 14.69 -12.92
CA GLY A 185 15.13 13.64 -12.59
C GLY A 185 16.44 14.16 -12.01
N ARG A 186 16.49 15.37 -11.45
CA ARG A 186 17.69 15.90 -10.80
C ARG A 186 17.80 15.33 -9.40
N ASP A 187 18.49 14.20 -9.34
CA ASP A 187 19.07 13.59 -8.14
C ASP A 187 19.66 14.65 -7.20
N ALA A 188 18.94 14.93 -6.11
CA ALA A 188 19.48 15.61 -4.96
C ALA A 188 20.02 14.57 -3.98
N VAL A 189 21.32 14.28 -4.12
CA VAL A 189 22.27 13.98 -3.03
C VAL A 189 21.93 12.79 -2.11
N LEU A 190 22.57 11.67 -2.43
CA LEU A 190 22.65 10.36 -1.74
C LEU A 190 23.25 10.38 -0.31
N ALA A 191 23.01 11.41 0.51
CA ALA A 191 23.53 11.47 1.88
C ALA A 191 22.45 11.74 2.95
N GLU A 192 21.32 12.36 2.59
CA GLU A 192 20.15 12.53 3.49
C GLU A 192 19.14 11.36 3.38
N ASP A 193 19.42 10.41 2.49
CA ASP A 193 18.48 9.37 2.03
C ASP A 193 18.27 8.22 3.03
N GLU A 194 19.28 7.84 3.82
CA GLU A 194 19.17 6.63 4.65
C GLU A 194 18.23 6.84 5.84
N ASP A 195 18.28 8.02 6.48
CA ASP A 195 17.39 8.35 7.57
C ASP A 195 15.96 8.61 7.07
N ARG A 196 15.81 9.20 5.86
CA ARG A 196 14.51 9.35 5.20
C ARG A 196 13.91 7.99 4.83
N ARG A 197 14.69 7.06 4.27
CA ARG A 197 14.24 5.69 4.00
C ARG A 197 13.83 4.96 5.27
N LYS A 198 14.62 5.05 6.35
CA LYS A 198 14.23 4.51 7.66
C LYS A 198 12.93 5.10 8.20
N GLN A 199 12.65 6.37 7.92
CA GLN A 199 11.36 6.98 8.26
C GLN A 199 10.22 6.44 7.40
N LEU A 200 10.45 6.23 6.10
CA LEU A 200 9.46 5.66 5.19
C LEU A 200 9.21 4.17 5.46
N ASP A 201 10.21 3.41 5.87
CA ASP A 201 10.07 1.99 6.24
C ASP A 201 9.08 1.80 7.39
N ARG A 202 8.98 2.79 8.30
CA ARG A 202 7.98 2.78 9.37
C ARG A 202 6.54 2.77 8.84
N LEU A 203 6.30 3.14 7.58
CA LEU A 203 4.99 3.00 6.97
C LEU A 203 4.56 1.54 6.85
N PHE A 204 5.50 0.59 6.83
CA PHE A 204 5.25 -0.84 6.64
C PHE A 204 5.47 -1.67 7.92
N ASP A 205 5.99 -1.08 9.01
CA ASP A 205 6.28 -1.73 10.30
C ASP A 205 5.06 -1.79 11.26
N ALA A 206 3.83 -1.87 10.73
CA ALA A 206 2.59 -1.87 11.52
C ALA A 206 2.29 -3.22 12.20
#